data_AF-A0A7R9WXN1-F1
#
_entry.id   AF-A0A7R9WXN1-F1
#
_cell.length_a   1.000
_cell.length_b   1.000
_cell.length_c   1.000
_cell.angle_alpha   90.00
_cell.angle_beta   90.00
_cell.angle_gamma   90.00
#
_symmetry.space_group_name_H-M   'P 1'
#
loop_
_entity.id
_entity.type
_entity.pdbx_description
1 polymer ?
#
loop_
_entity_poly.entity_id
_entity_poly.type
_entity_poly.pdbx_seq_one_letter_code
_entity_poly.pdbx_strand_id
1 'polypeptide(L)'
;LESRSRHTESRKQQRLIDWNAEVLQGLLKQVVAVRKPDATGTTTALPVEESHDAKREQTSTLDEFTEIIKLPDAAAVFQCDPANIELSPNVVRQLQDYVAQIARMYKPNPFHSFEHASHVVQSVNKLMA
;
A
#
# COMPACT_ATOMS: atom_id res chain seq x y z
N LEU A 1 2.09 -37.14 -9.12
CA LEU A 1 1.97 -36.48 -7.80
C LEU A 1 2.36 -35.01 -7.87
N GLU A 2 3.48 -34.66 -8.51
CA GLU A 2 3.96 -33.27 -8.64
C GLU A 2 2.99 -32.30 -9.33
N SER A 3 2.30 -32.69 -10.41
CA SER A 3 1.38 -31.80 -11.12
C SER A 3 0.21 -31.36 -10.24
N ARG A 4 -0.24 -32.20 -9.30
CA ARG A 4 -1.30 -31.87 -8.35
C ARG A 4 -0.80 -30.89 -7.26
N SER A 5 0.45 -31.04 -6.82
CA SER A 5 1.11 -30.13 -5.87
C SER A 5 1.28 -28.71 -6.44
N ARG A 6 1.74 -28.62 -7.69
CA ARG A 6 1.92 -27.33 -8.38
C ARG A 6 0.60 -26.56 -8.57
N HIS A 7 -0.49 -27.28 -8.87
CA HIS A 7 -1.83 -26.67 -8.98
C HIS A 7 -2.35 -26.16 -7.64
N THR A 8 -2.08 -26.87 -6.53
CA THR A 8 -2.51 -26.42 -5.21
C THR A 8 -1.74 -25.20 -4.72
N GLU A 9 -0.43 -25.14 -4.97
CA GLU A 9 0.42 -23.98 -4.64
C GLU A 9 0.00 -22.75 -5.44
N SER A 10 -0.23 -22.89 -6.75
CA SER A 10 -0.73 -21.81 -7.59
C SER A 10 -2.09 -21.27 -7.11
N ARG A 11 -3.04 -22.14 -6.74
CA ARG A 11 -4.33 -21.71 -6.19
C ARG A 11 -4.18 -21.01 -4.84
N LYS A 12 -3.30 -21.50 -3.97
CA LYS A 12 -3.02 -20.87 -2.66
C LYS A 12 -2.44 -19.47 -2.87
N GLN A 13 -1.45 -19.35 -3.75
CA GLN A 13 -0.82 -18.07 -4.05
C GLN A 13 -1.83 -17.07 -4.62
N GLN A 14 -2.72 -17.50 -5.53
CA GLN A 14 -3.76 -16.61 -6.05
C GLN A 14 -4.67 -16.09 -4.94
N ARG A 15 -5.11 -16.94 -4.01
CA ARG A 15 -5.92 -16.51 -2.86
C ARG A 15 -5.21 -15.50 -1.97
N LEU A 16 -3.90 -15.67 -1.76
CA LEU A 16 -3.10 -14.70 -1.01
C LEU A 16 -2.98 -13.37 -1.76
N ILE A 17 -2.82 -13.39 -3.08
CA ILE A 17 -2.81 -12.17 -3.91
C ILE A 17 -4.13 -11.44 -3.78
N ASP A 18 -5.25 -12.15 -3.95
CA ASP A 18 -6.60 -11.57 -3.88
C ASP A 18 -6.86 -10.96 -2.49
N TRP A 19 -6.53 -11.69 -1.42
CA TRP A 19 -6.71 -11.22 -0.05
C TRP A 19 -5.85 -9.99 0.28
N ASN A 20 -4.57 -9.97 -0.12
CA ASN A 20 -3.74 -8.77 0.09
C ASN A 20 -4.27 -7.58 -0.73
N ALA A 21 -4.75 -7.82 -1.95
CA ALA A 21 -5.37 -6.77 -2.76
C ALA A 21 -6.65 -6.22 -2.10
N GLU A 22 -7.46 -7.05 -1.45
CA GLU A 22 -8.63 -6.62 -0.66
C GLU A 22 -8.23 -5.72 0.52
N VAL A 23 -7.16 -6.06 1.25
CA VAL A 23 -6.63 -5.20 2.33
C VAL A 23 -6.21 -3.84 1.78
N LEU A 24 -5.46 -3.82 0.67
CA LEU A 24 -5.03 -2.58 0.02
C LEU A 24 -6.20 -1.75 -0.52
N GLN A 25 -7.27 -2.39 -1.01
CA GLN A 25 -8.50 -1.70 -1.41
C GLN A 25 -9.13 -0.98 -0.22
N GLY A 26 -9.19 -1.61 0.96
CA GLY A 26 -9.70 -0.97 2.18
C GLY A 26 -8.93 0.29 2.56
N LEU A 27 -7.60 0.21 2.54
CA LEU A 27 -6.72 1.35 2.79
C LEU A 27 -6.87 2.44 1.73
N LEU A 28 -6.98 2.07 0.45
CA LEU A 28 -7.16 3.03 -0.63
C LEU A 28 -8.49 3.78 -0.51
N LYS A 29 -9.57 3.11 -0.08
CA LYS A 29 -10.85 3.77 0.23
C LYS A 29 -10.69 4.80 1.36
N GLN A 30 -9.95 4.48 2.42
CA GLN A 30 -9.65 5.45 3.50
C GLN A 30 -8.89 6.67 2.96
N VAL A 31 -7.90 6.45 2.10
CA VAL A 31 -7.14 7.54 1.46
C VAL A 31 -8.06 8.43 0.63
N VAL A 32 -8.97 7.86 -0.17
CA VAL A 32 -9.95 8.62 -0.95
C VAL A 32 -10.92 9.37 -0.03
N ALA A 33 -11.35 8.77 1.08
CA ALA A 33 -12.24 9.40 2.05
C ALA A 33 -11.64 10.64 2.70
N VAL A 34 -10.32 10.65 2.94
CA VAL A 34 -9.59 11.83 3.46
C VAL A 34 -9.37 12.88 2.36
N ARG A 35 -9.10 12.44 1.13
CA ARG A 35 -8.67 13.30 0.03
C ARG A 35 -9.78 13.93 -0.81
N LYS A 36 -11.06 13.59 -0.58
CA LYS A 36 -12.13 14.27 -1.32
C LYS A 36 -11.93 15.79 -1.17
N PRO A 37 -12.11 16.59 -2.23
CA PRO A 37 -12.12 18.02 -2.05
C PRO A 37 -13.43 18.37 -1.34
N ASP A 38 -13.35 19.17 -0.28
CA ASP A 38 -14.50 20.00 0.09
C ASP A 38 -14.99 20.70 -1.19
N ALA A 39 -16.30 20.84 -1.36
CA ALA A 39 -16.90 21.49 -2.53
C ALA A 39 -16.40 22.94 -2.74
N THR A 40 -15.74 23.52 -1.74
CA THR A 40 -14.83 24.65 -1.87
C THR A 40 -13.45 24.15 -2.29
N GLY A 41 -13.12 24.27 -3.59
CA GLY A 41 -11.85 23.89 -4.20
C GLY A 41 -10.63 24.66 -3.69
N THR A 42 -10.37 24.64 -2.39
CA THR A 42 -9.09 24.98 -1.81
C THR A 42 -8.25 23.72 -1.91
N THR A 43 -7.61 23.55 -3.06
CA THR A 43 -6.38 22.78 -3.12
C THR A 43 -5.43 23.46 -2.14
N THR A 44 -5.38 23.00 -0.89
CA THR A 44 -4.21 23.24 -0.05
C THR A 44 -3.11 22.46 -0.75
N ALA A 45 -2.49 23.13 -1.73
CA ALA A 45 -1.23 22.69 -2.28
C ALA A 45 -0.37 22.38 -1.05
N LEU A 46 0.07 21.13 -0.94
CA LEU A 46 1.30 20.87 -0.20
C LEU A 46 2.27 21.95 -0.69
N PRO A 47 2.97 22.68 0.21
CA PRO A 47 4.05 23.52 -0.23
C PRO A 47 4.88 22.66 -1.18
N VAL A 48 4.93 23.05 -2.45
CA VAL A 48 5.93 22.55 -3.36
C VAL A 48 7.20 23.15 -2.78
N GLU A 49 7.73 22.48 -1.75
CA GLU A 49 9.10 22.70 -1.32
C GLU A 49 9.90 22.56 -2.60
N GLU A 50 10.52 23.67 -2.95
CA GLU A 50 11.21 23.88 -4.20
C GLU A 50 12.04 22.64 -4.50
N SER A 51 11.98 22.20 -5.76
CA SER A 51 12.85 21.15 -6.24
C SER A 51 14.28 21.50 -5.83
N HIS A 52 14.87 20.70 -4.94
CA HIS A 52 16.28 20.78 -4.57
C HIS A 52 17.12 20.38 -5.80
N ASP A 53 17.08 21.21 -6.84
CA ASP A 53 18.02 21.18 -7.94
C ASP A 53 18.99 22.34 -7.75
N ALA A 54 19.82 22.21 -6.71
CA ALA A 54 21.03 22.99 -6.59
C ALA A 54 22.04 22.20 -5.76
N LYS A 55 22.99 21.60 -6.49
CA LYS A 55 24.28 21.09 -6.01
C LYS A 55 24.25 19.67 -5.43
N ARG A 56 24.48 18.70 -6.32
CA ARG A 56 24.87 17.32 -6.00
C ARG A 56 26.27 17.30 -5.38
N GLU A 57 26.41 17.79 -4.16
CA GLU A 57 27.49 17.35 -3.29
C GLU A 57 27.19 15.90 -2.91
N GLN A 58 28.20 15.04 -2.88
CA GLN A 58 28.05 13.64 -2.50
C GLN A 58 27.74 13.56 -0.99
N THR A 59 26.56 13.99 -0.58
CA THR A 59 26.06 13.76 0.76
C THR A 59 25.66 12.30 0.84
N SER A 60 26.08 11.65 1.92
CA SER A 60 25.70 10.27 2.23
C SER A 60 24.17 10.18 2.20
N THR A 61 23.61 9.06 1.77
CA THR A 61 22.15 8.81 1.81
C THR A 61 21.57 8.95 3.23
N LEU A 62 22.42 9.04 4.26
CA LEU A 62 22.05 9.33 5.65
C LEU A 62 21.72 10.82 5.93
N ASP A 63 22.16 11.74 5.09
CA ASP A 63 21.89 13.18 5.24
C ASP A 63 20.43 13.53 4.86
N GLU A 64 19.77 12.66 4.09
CA GLU A 64 18.33 12.73 3.81
C GLU A 64 17.47 12.33 5.03
N PHE A 65 18.06 11.73 6.07
CA PHE A 65 17.31 11.29 7.24
C PHE A 65 17.13 12.43 8.24
N THR A 66 15.91 12.92 8.37
CA THR A 66 15.53 13.78 9.48
C THR A 66 15.24 12.94 10.72
N GLU A 67 15.89 13.24 11.84
CA GLU A 67 15.74 12.51 13.13
C GLU A 67 14.28 12.51 13.64
N ILE A 68 13.50 13.54 13.31
CA ILE A 68 12.11 13.70 13.75
C ILE A 68 11.21 13.95 12.55
N ILE A 69 10.33 12.98 12.26
CA ILE A 69 9.24 13.16 11.29
C ILE A 69 8.10 13.91 12.00
N LYS A 70 7.88 15.16 11.61
CA LYS A 70 6.73 15.95 12.10
C LYS A 70 5.45 15.38 11.49
N LEU A 71 4.66 14.71 12.29
CA LEU A 71 3.31 14.31 11.91
C LEU A 71 2.36 15.50 12.07
N PRO A 72 1.29 15.60 11.26
CA PRO A 72 0.25 16.60 11.49
C PRO A 72 -0.35 16.45 12.89
N ASP A 73 -0.54 17.57 13.59
CA ASP A 73 -1.10 17.57 14.95
C ASP A 73 -2.54 17.06 15.01
N ALA A 74 -3.26 17.09 13.89
CA ALA A 74 -4.64 16.64 13.78
C ALA A 74 -4.74 15.32 13.02
N ALA A 75 -5.55 14.40 13.55
CA ALA A 75 -5.92 13.19 12.84
C ALA A 75 -6.64 13.56 11.52
N ALA A 76 -6.38 12.77 10.47
CA ALA A 76 -7.08 12.92 9.20
C ALA A 76 -8.59 12.71 9.39
N VAL A 77 -9.39 13.68 8.95
CA VAL A 77 -10.85 13.59 9.02
C VAL A 77 -11.36 12.93 7.75
N PHE A 78 -12.14 11.85 7.89
CA PHE A 78 -12.85 11.27 6.77
C PHE A 78 -14.00 12.19 6.37
N GLN A 79 -13.99 12.64 5.12
CA GLN A 79 -15.07 13.50 4.59
C GLN A 79 -16.31 12.70 4.19
N CYS A 80 -16.17 11.38 4.03
CA CYS A 80 -17.25 10.46 3.80
C CYS A 80 -16.88 9.08 4.37
N ASP A 81 -17.88 8.23 4.60
CA ASP A 81 -17.65 6.86 5.05
C ASP A 81 -16.86 6.07 4.00
N PRO A 82 -15.64 5.55 4.33
CA PRO A 82 -14.86 4.73 3.43
C PRO A 82 -15.60 3.50 2.90
N ALA A 83 -16.57 2.96 3.64
CA ALA A 83 -17.35 1.80 3.22
C ALA A 83 -18.18 2.07 1.95
N ASN A 84 -18.63 3.31 1.76
CA ASN A 84 -19.46 3.75 0.63
C ASN A 84 -18.64 4.10 -0.62
N ILE A 85 -17.31 4.03 -0.55
CA ILE A 85 -16.44 4.32 -1.70
C ILE A 85 -16.34 3.05 -2.56
N GLU A 86 -16.81 3.18 -3.80
CA GLU A 86 -16.63 2.16 -4.84
C GLU A 86 -15.38 2.46 -5.66
N LEU A 87 -14.47 1.49 -5.72
CA LEU A 87 -13.28 1.57 -6.56
C LEU A 87 -13.63 1.04 -7.96
N SER A 88 -13.08 1.67 -9.00
CA SER A 88 -13.30 1.19 -10.35
C SER A 88 -12.70 -0.21 -10.54
N PRO A 89 -13.29 -1.07 -11.39
CA PRO A 89 -12.76 -2.40 -11.66
C PRO A 89 -11.30 -2.38 -12.16
N ASN A 90 -10.89 -1.30 -12.84
CA ASN A 90 -9.53 -1.11 -13.29
C ASN A 90 -8.55 -0.94 -12.12
N VAL A 91 -8.91 -0.17 -11.10
CA VAL A 91 -8.09 0.01 -9.89
C VAL A 91 -7.95 -1.31 -9.13
N VAL A 92 -9.04 -2.08 -9.00
CA VAL A 92 -8.99 -3.41 -8.37
C VAL A 92 -8.03 -4.33 -9.11
N ARG A 93 -8.11 -4.36 -10.44
CA ARG A 93 -7.20 -5.15 -11.28
C ARG A 93 -5.74 -4.70 -11.13
N GLN A 94 -5.48 -3.40 -11.12
CA GLN A 94 -4.13 -2.86 -10.92
C GLN A 94 -3.55 -3.28 -9.57
N LEU A 95 -4.36 -3.29 -8.50
CA LEU A 95 -3.93 -3.75 -7.18
C LEU A 95 -3.59 -5.24 -7.19
N GLN A 96 -4.42 -6.07 -7.84
CA GLN A 96 -4.14 -7.50 -8.00
C GLN A 96 -2.84 -7.72 -8.79
N ASP A 97 -2.66 -7.03 -9.91
CA ASP A 97 -1.46 -7.12 -10.75
C ASP A 97 -0.20 -6.63 -10.00
N TYR A 98 -0.33 -5.59 -9.19
CA TYR A 98 0.75 -5.08 -8.35
C TYR A 98 1.18 -6.10 -7.29
N VAL A 99 0.22 -6.67 -6.55
CA VAL A 99 0.50 -7.70 -5.55
C VAL A 99 1.04 -8.98 -6.20
N ALA A 100 0.55 -9.36 -7.38
CA ALA A 100 1.07 -10.49 -8.14
C ALA A 100 2.54 -10.29 -8.55
N GLN A 101 2.92 -9.07 -8.94
CA GLN A 101 4.32 -8.74 -9.21
C GLN A 101 5.18 -8.86 -7.95
N ILE A 102 4.72 -8.36 -6.80
CA ILE A 102 5.42 -8.52 -5.52
C ILE A 102 5.58 -10.02 -5.17
N ALA A 103 4.53 -10.82 -5.30
CA ALA A 103 4.58 -12.25 -5.01
C ALA A 103 5.66 -12.96 -5.86
N ARG A 104 5.86 -12.55 -7.11
CA ARG A 104 6.90 -13.09 -8.00
C ARG A 104 8.32 -12.68 -7.61
N MET A 105 8.49 -11.64 -6.80
CA MET A 105 9.80 -11.20 -6.31
C MET A 105 10.31 -12.05 -5.12
N TYR A 106 9.42 -12.80 -4.46
CA TYR A 106 9.82 -13.69 -3.38
C TYR A 106 10.56 -14.91 -3.93
N LYS A 107 11.80 -15.10 -3.46
CA LYS A 107 12.60 -16.27 -3.77
C LYS A 107 12.11 -17.50 -2.98
N PRO A 108 12.39 -18.73 -3.44
CA PRO A 108 12.11 -19.93 -2.67
C PRO A 108 12.89 -19.90 -1.35
N ASN A 109 12.19 -19.62 -0.25
CA ASN A 109 12.72 -19.66 1.10
C ASN A 109 11.62 -20.19 2.03
N PRO A 110 11.91 -21.18 2.90
CA PRO A 110 10.91 -21.75 3.80
C PRO A 110 10.28 -20.74 4.77
N PHE A 111 11.01 -19.68 5.14
CA PHE A 111 10.57 -18.67 6.10
C PHE A 111 10.23 -17.34 5.41
N HIS A 112 11.16 -16.73 4.68
CA HIS A 112 10.93 -15.45 3.98
C HIS A 112 10.19 -15.65 2.65
N SER A 113 8.94 -16.13 2.75
CA SER A 113 8.04 -16.39 1.63
C SER A 113 6.93 -15.34 1.53
N PHE A 114 6.26 -15.30 0.39
CA PHE A 114 5.07 -14.46 0.20
C PHE A 114 3.94 -14.81 1.18
N GLU A 115 3.85 -16.08 1.59
CA GLU A 115 2.92 -16.53 2.63
C GLU A 115 3.25 -15.90 3.98
N HIS A 116 4.52 -15.92 4.38
CA HIS A 116 4.93 -15.28 5.62
C HIS A 116 4.63 -13.78 5.61
N ALA A 117 4.94 -13.09 4.51
CA ALA A 117 4.61 -11.68 4.35
C ALA A 117 3.10 -11.42 4.45
N SER A 118 2.27 -12.28 3.86
CA SER A 118 0.81 -12.18 3.95
C SER A 118 0.30 -12.33 5.40
N HIS A 119 0.89 -13.22 6.20
CA HIS A 119 0.56 -13.34 7.63
C HIS A 119 0.95 -12.09 8.43
N VAL A 120 2.05 -11.44 8.08
CA VAL A 120 2.45 -10.16 8.69
C VAL A 120 1.41 -9.08 8.35
N VAL A 121 1.01 -8.97 7.08
CA VAL A 121 -0.07 -8.05 6.66
C VAL A 121 -1.35 -8.31 7.44
N GLN A 122 -1.73 -9.57 7.65
CA GLN A 122 -2.91 -9.94 8.44
C GLN A 122 -2.82 -9.46 9.89
N SER A 123 -1.65 -9.64 10.52
CA SER A 123 -1.42 -9.21 11.90
C SER A 123 -1.52 -7.69 12.04
N VAL A 124 -0.92 -6.94 11.11
CA VAL A 124 -0.97 -5.48 11.11
C VAL A 124 -2.39 -4.99 10.81
N ASN A 125 -3.07 -5.57 9.83
CA ASN A 125 -4.46 -5.20 9.53
C ASN A 125 -5.39 -5.43 10.73
N LYS A 126 -5.16 -6.49 11.52
CA LYS A 126 -5.89 -6.74 12.76
C LYS A 126 -5.56 -5.73 13.87
N LEU A 127 -4.33 -5.24 13.92
CA LEU A 127 -3.92 -4.21 14.89
C LEU A 127 -4.53 -2.84 14.56
N MET A 128 -4.74 -2.56 13.27
CA MET A 128 -5.27 -1.28 12.77
C MET A 128 -6.80 -1.24 12.69
N ALA A 129 -7.48 -2.37 12.86
CA ALA A 129 -8.94 -2.48 12.89
C ALA A 129 -9.48 -2.17 14.29
#